data_AF-H3C9N9-F1
#
_entry.id   AF-H3C9N9-F1
#
_cell.length_a   1.000
_cell.length_b   1.000
_cell.length_c   1.000
_cell.angle_alpha   90.00
_cell.angle_beta   90.00
_cell.angle_gamma   90.00
#
_symmetry.space_group_name_H-M   'P 1'
#
loop_
_entity.id
_entity.type
_entity.pdbx_description
1 polymer ?
#
loop_
_entity_poly.entity_id
_entity_poly.type
_entity_poly.pdbx_seq_one_letter_code
_entity_poly.pdbx_strand_id
1 'polypeptide(L)'
;DTDSLKLEMSGSLKELHCPYHNLVSRILNGGELKATDHLKLQVFLSSELQAAQIVRNRRVTESQRKEGPTCRELLSICATLDIPEPREADTAALFSQIQDRVSKILQDLPGGSVGKPVLKKPLDSKQWEKLRSINAALSSEYECRRRMLIKRLDVTVQSFGWSDRAKVRVDSMARVYQPRRHSLKPQSTVDTSRLLAAREDVCNVVKTSSGSSREKTACAVNKVERRLLCALPYH
;
A
#
# COMPACT_ATOMS: atom_id res chain seq x y z
N ASP A 1 46.05 -20.84 -9.69
CA ASP A 1 47.04 -21.51 -8.85
C ASP A 1 46.31 -22.28 -7.76
N THR A 2 46.41 -23.60 -7.73
CA THR A 2 45.54 -24.47 -6.90
C THR A 2 45.90 -24.45 -5.42
N ASP A 3 47.16 -24.18 -5.10
CA ASP A 3 47.63 -24.21 -3.71
C ASP A 3 47.31 -22.89 -2.98
N SER A 4 47.31 -21.77 -3.71
CA SER A 4 46.78 -20.49 -3.22
C SER A 4 45.30 -20.60 -2.85
N LEU A 5 44.48 -21.26 -3.68
CA LEU A 5 43.06 -21.44 -3.41
C LEU A 5 42.80 -22.34 -2.19
N LYS A 6 43.58 -23.41 -1.99
CA LYS A 6 43.49 -24.25 -0.78
C LYS A 6 43.83 -23.46 0.48
N LEU A 7 44.85 -22.61 0.41
CA LEU A 7 45.25 -21.75 1.52
C LEU A 7 44.14 -20.76 1.89
N GLU A 8 43.58 -20.06 0.92
CA GLU A 8 42.46 -19.12 1.12
C GLU A 8 41.23 -19.83 1.71
N MET A 9 40.80 -20.94 1.11
CA MET A 9 39.65 -21.71 1.59
C MET A 9 39.85 -22.17 3.04
N SER A 10 41.04 -22.67 3.38
CA SER A 10 41.33 -23.09 4.75
C SER A 10 41.37 -21.92 5.74
N GLY A 11 41.82 -20.74 5.29
CA GLY A 11 41.83 -19.51 6.07
C GLY A 11 40.41 -19.07 6.39
N SER A 12 39.55 -18.99 5.37
CA SER A 12 38.14 -18.65 5.54
C SER A 12 37.40 -19.64 6.45
N LEU A 13 37.69 -20.94 6.34
CA LEU A 13 37.07 -21.94 7.23
C LEU A 13 37.53 -21.82 8.69
N LYS A 14 38.77 -21.38 8.93
CA LYS A 14 39.25 -21.07 10.29
C LYS A 14 38.58 -19.82 10.85
N GLU A 15 38.43 -18.79 10.03
CA GLU A 15 37.77 -17.54 10.41
C GLU A 15 36.28 -17.75 10.73
N LEU A 16 35.61 -18.64 9.99
CA LEU A 16 34.24 -19.07 10.27
C LEU A 16 34.14 -20.05 11.46
N HIS A 17 35.23 -20.32 12.18
CA HIS A 17 35.27 -21.27 13.30
C HIS A 17 34.73 -22.67 12.96
N CYS A 18 35.07 -23.19 11.78
CA CYS A 18 34.61 -24.52 11.34
C CYS A 18 35.02 -25.61 12.34
N PRO A 19 34.07 -26.44 12.83
CA PRO A 19 34.35 -27.44 13.88
C PRO A 19 35.19 -28.63 13.37
N TYR A 20 35.32 -28.78 12.05
CA TYR A 20 36.01 -29.90 11.41
C TYR A 20 37.50 -29.60 11.17
N HIS A 21 38.27 -29.38 12.24
CA HIS A 21 39.71 -29.06 12.16
C HIS A 21 40.53 -30.07 11.34
N ASN A 22 40.22 -31.37 11.44
CA ASN A 22 40.87 -32.44 10.67
C ASN A 22 40.57 -32.38 9.17
N LEU A 23 39.45 -31.77 8.79
CA LEU A 23 39.08 -31.56 7.40
C LEU A 23 39.82 -30.35 6.82
N VAL A 24 39.90 -29.26 7.60
CA VAL A 24 40.62 -28.04 7.22
C VAL A 24 42.12 -28.30 7.04
N SER A 25 42.73 -29.11 7.91
CA SER A 25 44.14 -29.50 7.76
C SER A 25 44.40 -30.40 6.55
N ARG A 26 43.45 -31.28 6.17
CA ARG A 26 43.55 -32.11 4.96
C ARG A 26 43.42 -31.29 3.68
N ILE A 27 42.55 -30.29 3.66
CA ILE A 27 42.43 -29.34 2.53
C ILE A 27 43.75 -28.59 2.31
N LEU A 28 44.41 -28.17 3.39
CA LEU A 28 45.71 -27.51 3.36
C LEU A 28 46.83 -28.42 2.84
N ASN A 29 46.89 -29.64 3.36
CA ASN A 29 47.98 -30.58 3.07
C ASN A 29 47.75 -31.40 1.79
N GLY A 30 46.72 -31.08 1.00
CA GLY A 30 46.41 -31.76 -0.26
C GLY A 30 45.89 -33.20 -0.11
N GLY A 31 45.35 -33.55 1.06
CA GLY A 31 44.79 -34.88 1.31
C GLY A 31 43.45 -35.09 0.59
N GLU A 32 43.28 -36.26 -0.02
CA GLU A 32 42.04 -36.63 -0.74
C GLU A 32 40.83 -36.61 0.21
N LEU A 33 39.75 -35.93 -0.16
CA LEU A 33 38.53 -35.80 0.65
C LEU A 33 37.50 -36.88 0.30
N LYS A 34 36.84 -37.44 1.32
CA LYS A 34 35.76 -38.41 1.10
C LYS A 34 34.47 -37.68 0.77
N ALA A 35 33.54 -38.35 0.08
CA ALA A 35 32.21 -37.80 -0.20
C ALA A 35 31.48 -37.32 1.08
N THR A 36 31.67 -38.01 2.20
CA THR A 36 31.14 -37.63 3.52
C THR A 36 31.73 -36.32 4.06
N ASP A 37 32.99 -36.03 3.72
CA ASP A 37 33.68 -34.82 4.17
C ASP A 37 33.19 -33.60 3.40
N HIS A 38 32.96 -33.74 2.08
CA HIS A 38 32.33 -32.71 1.27
C HIS A 38 30.92 -32.37 1.76
N LEU A 39 30.13 -33.37 2.14
CA LEU A 39 28.78 -33.14 2.65
C LEU A 39 28.79 -32.37 3.98
N LYS A 40 29.70 -32.70 4.90
CA LYS A 40 29.87 -31.96 6.17
C LYS A 40 30.20 -30.50 5.93
N LEU A 41 31.11 -30.23 4.99
CA LEU A 41 31.50 -28.86 4.64
C LEU A 41 30.35 -28.09 3.99
N GLN A 42 29.62 -28.73 3.08
CA GLN A 42 28.46 -28.14 2.41
C GLN A 42 27.36 -27.79 3.41
N VAL A 43 27.05 -28.68 4.36
CA VAL A 43 26.05 -28.43 5.41
C VAL A 43 26.47 -27.25 6.29
N PHE A 44 27.74 -27.23 6.72
CA PHE A 44 28.28 -26.14 7.53
C PHE A 44 28.21 -24.78 6.81
N LEU A 45 28.68 -24.71 5.56
CA LEU A 45 28.64 -23.46 4.79
C LEU A 45 27.20 -23.01 4.51
N SER A 46 26.29 -23.96 4.28
CA SER A 46 24.87 -23.66 4.09
C SER A 46 24.26 -23.10 5.38
N SER A 47 24.59 -23.66 6.55
CA SER A 47 24.09 -23.15 7.83
C SER A 47 24.66 -21.78 8.18
N GLU A 48 25.93 -21.51 7.89
CA GLU A 48 26.53 -20.18 8.10
C GLU A 48 25.93 -19.13 7.15
N LEU A 49 25.71 -19.50 5.88
CA LEU A 49 25.03 -18.63 4.93
C LEU A 49 23.60 -18.32 5.39
N GLN A 50 22.86 -19.33 5.85
CA GLN A 50 21.52 -19.15 6.40
C GLN A 50 21.53 -18.25 7.64
N ALA A 51 22.48 -18.46 8.56
CA ALA A 51 22.63 -17.62 9.75
C ALA A 51 22.94 -16.17 9.37
N ALA A 52 23.85 -15.93 8.41
CA ALA A 52 24.18 -14.62 7.89
C ALA A 52 22.96 -13.94 7.22
N GLN A 53 22.19 -14.70 6.44
CA GLN A 53 20.94 -14.22 5.84
C GLN A 53 19.89 -13.86 6.90
N ILE A 54 19.74 -14.66 7.95
CA ILE A 54 18.83 -14.37 9.06
C ILE A 54 19.24 -13.09 9.78
N VAL A 55 20.54 -12.90 10.08
CA VAL A 55 21.05 -11.69 10.73
C VAL A 55 20.85 -10.46 9.85
N ARG A 56 21.14 -10.56 8.54
CA ARG A 56 20.90 -9.49 7.57
C ARG A 56 19.42 -9.12 7.50
N ASN A 57 18.54 -10.11 7.36
CA ASN A 57 17.10 -9.88 7.27
C ASN A 57 16.55 -9.30 8.57
N ARG A 58 17.03 -9.75 9.74
CA ARG A 58 16.68 -9.15 11.04
C ARG A 58 17.03 -7.66 11.09
N ARG A 59 18.26 -7.28 10.69
CA ARG A 59 18.67 -5.86 10.62
C ARG A 59 17.82 -5.04 9.65
N VAL A 60 17.48 -5.60 8.48
CA VAL A 60 16.58 -4.94 7.52
C VAL A 60 15.18 -4.76 8.13
N THR A 61 14.62 -5.80 8.75
CA THR A 61 13.32 -5.67 9.44
C THR A 61 13.38 -4.75 10.66
N GLU A 62 14.50 -4.66 11.38
CA GLU A 62 14.66 -3.74 12.51
C GLU A 62 14.81 -2.29 12.02
N SER A 63 15.52 -2.04 10.93
CA SER A 63 15.57 -0.73 10.27
C SER A 63 14.18 -0.32 9.76
N GLN A 64 13.49 -1.22 9.07
CA GLN A 64 12.12 -1.01 8.59
C GLN A 64 11.08 -0.89 9.72
N ARG A 65 11.36 -1.44 10.91
CA ARG A 65 10.50 -1.27 12.10
C ARG A 65 10.78 0.05 12.83
N LYS A 66 11.98 0.61 12.70
CA LYS A 66 12.33 1.93 13.26
C LYS A 66 11.81 3.06 12.38
N GLU A 67 11.69 2.85 11.07
CA GLU A 67 11.05 3.79 10.16
C GLU A 67 9.52 3.69 10.29
N GLY A 68 8.89 4.72 10.85
CA GLY A 68 7.43 4.81 10.87
C GLY A 68 6.83 4.76 9.45
N PRO A 69 5.56 4.36 9.30
CA PRO A 69 4.90 4.25 7.98
C PRO A 69 4.99 5.56 7.18
N THR A 70 4.95 6.71 7.85
CA THR A 70 5.11 8.04 7.27
C THR A 70 6.51 8.28 6.67
N CYS A 71 7.56 7.75 7.29
CA CYS A 71 8.93 7.87 6.77
C CYS A 71 9.07 7.12 5.45
N ARG A 72 8.52 5.91 5.38
CA ARG A 72 8.52 5.10 4.16
C ARG A 72 7.76 5.77 3.01
N GLU A 73 6.60 6.37 3.29
CA GLU A 73 5.86 7.13 2.27
C GLU A 73 6.66 8.32 1.76
N LEU A 74 7.32 9.04 2.66
CA LEU A 74 8.14 10.20 2.33
C LEU A 74 9.40 9.81 1.53
N LEU A 75 10.06 8.68 1.86
CA LEU A 75 11.12 8.09 1.05
C LEU A 75 10.62 7.68 -0.34
N SER A 76 9.42 7.10 -0.42
CA SER A 76 8.80 6.75 -1.70
C SER A 76 8.52 8.00 -2.56
N ILE A 77 8.10 9.11 -1.95
CA ILE A 77 7.91 10.39 -2.64
C ILE A 77 9.27 10.90 -3.16
N CYS A 78 10.30 10.89 -2.32
CA CYS A 78 11.64 11.33 -2.72
C CYS A 78 12.18 10.50 -3.88
N ALA A 79 12.06 9.17 -3.81
CA ALA A 79 12.46 8.27 -4.88
C ALA A 79 11.68 8.51 -6.19
N THR A 80 10.37 8.80 -6.09
CA THR A 80 9.52 9.09 -7.26
C THR A 80 9.88 10.41 -7.91
N LEU A 81 10.30 11.40 -7.11
CA LEU A 81 10.67 12.75 -7.57
C LEU A 81 12.15 12.87 -7.95
N ASP A 82 12.94 11.80 -7.82
CA ASP A 82 14.39 11.76 -8.02
C ASP A 82 15.13 12.77 -7.11
N ILE A 83 14.67 12.85 -5.85
CA ILE A 83 15.29 13.68 -4.80
C ILE A 83 16.21 12.78 -3.98
N PRO A 84 17.48 13.18 -3.74
CA PRO A 84 18.43 12.39 -2.97
C PRO A 84 17.89 12.12 -1.57
N GLU A 85 18.13 10.90 -1.08
CA GLU A 85 17.66 10.45 0.23
C GLU A 85 18.16 11.39 1.33
N PRO A 86 17.27 11.91 2.20
CA PRO A 86 17.65 12.85 3.24
C PRO A 86 18.50 12.13 4.30
N ARG A 87 19.84 12.27 4.21
CA ARG A 87 20.75 11.56 5.11
C ARG A 87 20.84 12.09 6.54
N GLU A 88 20.30 13.28 6.80
CA GLU A 88 20.19 13.92 8.13
C GLU A 88 19.46 15.28 7.98
N ALA A 89 18.57 15.39 6.99
CA ALA A 89 18.12 16.68 6.51
C ALA A 89 17.07 17.33 7.43
N ASP A 90 17.18 18.65 7.60
CA ASP A 90 16.10 19.48 8.12
C ASP A 90 14.80 19.21 7.34
N THR A 91 13.76 18.83 8.08
CA THR A 91 12.44 18.50 7.52
C THR A 91 11.87 19.63 6.67
N ALA A 92 12.09 20.89 7.05
CA ALA A 92 11.60 22.04 6.31
C ALA A 92 12.30 22.20 4.95
N ALA A 93 13.62 22.01 4.93
CA ALA A 93 14.41 22.00 3.69
C ALA A 93 13.96 20.88 2.74
N LEU A 94 13.67 19.68 3.28
CA LEU A 94 13.18 18.56 2.48
C LEU A 94 11.80 18.86 1.85
N PHE A 95 10.86 19.36 2.63
CA PHE A 95 9.53 19.72 2.09
C PHE A 95 9.62 20.84 1.06
N SER A 96 10.55 21.78 1.22
CA SER A 96 10.80 22.83 0.24
C SER A 96 11.35 22.24 -1.08
N GLN A 97 12.30 21.31 -1.02
CA GLN A 97 12.81 20.61 -2.21
C GLN A 97 11.72 19.81 -2.93
N ILE A 98 10.87 19.11 -2.17
CA ILE A 98 9.71 18.39 -2.71
C ILE A 98 8.77 19.37 -3.41
N GLN A 99 8.43 20.48 -2.77
CA GLN A 99 7.55 21.51 -3.33
C GLN A 99 8.12 22.10 -4.63
N ASP A 100 9.41 22.41 -4.68
CA ASP A 100 10.08 22.96 -5.86
C ASP A 100 10.09 21.96 -7.02
N ARG A 101 10.40 20.69 -6.72
CA ARG A 101 10.43 19.63 -7.73
C ARG A 101 9.04 19.37 -8.31
N VAL A 102 8.02 19.30 -7.47
CA VAL A 102 6.61 19.18 -7.90
C VAL A 102 6.22 20.39 -8.74
N SER A 103 6.58 21.60 -8.33
CA SER A 103 6.26 22.83 -9.07
C SER A 103 6.88 22.85 -10.47
N LYS A 104 8.13 22.39 -10.62
CA LYS A 104 8.80 22.26 -11.93
C LYS A 104 8.09 21.23 -12.82
N ILE A 105 7.81 20.04 -12.29
CA ILE A 105 7.09 19.00 -13.03
C ILE A 105 5.74 19.53 -13.51
N LEU A 106 5.00 20.24 -12.64
CA LEU A 106 3.70 20.82 -13.01
C LEU A 106 3.80 21.87 -14.14
N GLN A 107 4.92 22.57 -14.29
CA GLN A 107 5.16 23.52 -15.38
C GLN A 107 5.44 22.81 -16.72
N ASP A 108 6.11 21.65 -16.67
CA ASP A 108 6.43 20.86 -17.87
C ASP A 108 5.21 20.10 -18.43
N LEU A 109 4.17 19.90 -17.62
CA LEU A 109 2.94 19.25 -18.09
C LEU A 109 2.11 20.20 -18.97
N PRO A 110 1.59 19.72 -20.13
CA PRO A 110 0.76 20.53 -21.00
C PRO A 110 -0.55 20.98 -20.31
N GLY A 111 -0.82 22.29 -20.39
CA GLY A 111 -2.12 22.93 -20.26
C GLY A 111 -3.01 22.51 -19.08
N GLY A 112 -2.71 22.98 -17.86
CA GLY A 112 -3.70 23.04 -16.76
C GLY A 112 -4.20 21.69 -16.22
N SER A 113 -3.48 20.60 -16.49
CA SER A 113 -3.84 19.21 -16.22
C SER A 113 -4.29 18.90 -14.78
N VAL A 114 -3.80 19.66 -13.79
CA VAL A 114 -4.06 19.41 -12.36
C VAL A 114 -5.20 20.26 -11.80
N GLY A 115 -5.74 21.22 -12.56
CA GLY A 115 -6.82 22.10 -12.10
C GLY A 115 -6.44 23.00 -10.91
N LYS A 116 -7.32 23.94 -10.57
CA LYS A 116 -7.10 24.87 -9.44
C LYS A 116 -7.48 24.21 -8.11
N PRO A 117 -6.74 24.47 -7.02
CA PRO A 117 -7.15 24.03 -5.68
C PRO A 117 -8.51 24.61 -5.29
N VAL A 118 -9.34 23.82 -4.59
CA VAL A 118 -10.59 24.31 -4.00
C VAL A 118 -10.30 25.36 -2.92
N LEU A 119 -9.30 25.09 -2.07
CA LEU A 119 -8.88 26.00 -1.02
C LEU A 119 -7.86 27.02 -1.55
N LYS A 120 -8.31 28.26 -1.77
CA LYS A 120 -7.48 29.31 -2.40
C LYS A 120 -6.71 30.17 -1.41
N LYS A 121 -7.15 30.22 -0.15
CA LYS A 121 -6.55 31.06 0.89
C LYS A 121 -5.90 30.18 1.96
N PRO A 122 -4.71 30.56 2.46
CA PRO A 122 -4.15 29.90 3.63
C PRO A 122 -5.09 30.10 4.82
N LEU A 123 -5.17 29.08 5.67
CA LEU A 123 -5.99 29.11 6.87
C LEU A 123 -5.14 29.55 8.07
N ASP A 124 -5.71 30.39 8.92
CA ASP A 124 -5.12 30.71 10.22
C ASP A 124 -5.31 29.57 11.24
N SER A 125 -4.61 29.65 12.39
CA SER A 125 -4.65 28.61 13.42
C SER A 125 -6.07 28.32 13.94
N LYS A 126 -6.91 29.34 14.12
CA LYS A 126 -8.29 29.18 14.60
C LYS A 126 -9.17 28.53 13.54
N GLN A 127 -8.97 28.89 12.26
CA GLN A 127 -9.65 28.29 11.13
C GLN A 127 -9.27 26.82 10.96
N TRP A 128 -8.00 26.46 11.18
CA TRP A 128 -7.55 25.06 11.19
C TRP A 128 -8.21 24.23 12.29
N GLU A 129 -8.34 24.78 13.49
CA GLU A 129 -9.07 24.11 14.58
C GLU A 129 -10.54 23.92 14.23
N LYS A 130 -11.19 24.96 13.71
CA LYS A 130 -12.59 24.87 13.27
C LYS A 130 -12.76 23.84 12.15
N LEU A 131 -11.86 23.82 11.18
CA LEU A 131 -11.88 22.85 10.08
C LEU A 131 -11.72 21.42 10.60
N ARG A 132 -10.79 21.17 11.53
CA ARG A 132 -10.61 19.86 12.18
C ARG A 132 -11.86 19.44 12.94
N SER A 133 -12.50 20.36 13.66
CA SER A 133 -13.76 20.11 14.37
C SER A 133 -14.90 19.71 13.41
N ILE A 134 -15.06 20.45 12.30
CA ILE A 134 -16.05 20.11 11.25
C ILE A 134 -15.75 18.73 10.65
N ASN A 135 -14.50 18.46 10.29
CA ASN A 135 -14.10 17.17 9.72
C ASN A 135 -14.36 16.00 10.69
N ALA A 136 -14.10 16.19 11.98
CA ALA A 136 -14.38 15.19 13.01
C ALA A 136 -15.89 14.91 13.14
N ALA A 137 -16.71 15.97 13.19
CA ALA A 137 -18.16 15.85 13.26
C ALA A 137 -18.74 15.13 12.03
N LEU A 138 -18.35 15.55 10.82
CA LEU A 138 -18.77 14.91 9.57
C LEU A 138 -18.28 13.47 9.48
N SER A 139 -17.03 13.19 9.84
CA SER A 139 -16.48 11.84 9.79
C SER A 139 -17.24 10.88 10.71
N SER A 140 -17.59 11.31 11.91
CA SER A 140 -18.43 10.54 12.84
C SER A 140 -19.82 10.25 12.26
N GLU A 141 -20.45 11.27 11.66
CA GLU A 141 -21.77 11.14 11.05
C GLU A 141 -21.76 10.19 9.83
N TYR A 142 -20.77 10.34 8.95
CA TYR A 142 -20.60 9.45 7.79
C TYR A 142 -20.25 8.03 8.21
N GLU A 143 -19.47 7.85 9.28
CA GLU A 143 -19.18 6.53 9.83
C GLU A 143 -20.46 5.85 10.34
N CYS A 144 -21.31 6.59 11.05
CA CYS A 144 -22.62 6.11 11.49
C CYS A 144 -23.48 5.67 10.29
N ARG A 145 -23.58 6.51 9.25
CA ARG A 145 -24.30 6.18 8.01
C ARG A 145 -23.74 4.95 7.32
N ARG A 146 -22.41 4.84 7.18
CA ARG A 146 -21.75 3.67 6.56
C ARG A 146 -22.04 2.39 7.36
N ARG A 147 -21.96 2.44 8.69
CA ARG A 147 -22.30 1.31 9.56
C ARG A 147 -23.75 0.86 9.34
N MET A 148 -24.69 1.80 9.27
CA MET A 148 -26.10 1.51 9.00
C MET A 148 -26.28 0.86 7.62
N LEU A 149 -25.67 1.41 6.57
CA LEU A 149 -25.75 0.86 5.21
C LEU A 149 -25.15 -0.55 5.09
N ILE A 150 -24.00 -0.77 5.74
CA ILE A 150 -23.35 -2.07 5.81
C ILE A 150 -24.25 -3.06 6.54
N LYS A 151 -24.84 -2.68 7.68
CA LYS A 151 -25.77 -3.54 8.41
C LYS A 151 -27.05 -3.81 7.61
N ARG A 152 -27.57 -2.84 6.88
CA ARG A 152 -28.73 -3.02 5.98
C ARG A 152 -28.41 -4.01 4.87
N LEU A 153 -27.22 -3.94 4.30
CA LEU A 153 -26.72 -4.91 3.33
C LEU A 153 -26.64 -6.31 3.96
N ASP A 154 -26.08 -6.44 5.17
CA ASP A 154 -26.02 -7.71 5.90
C ASP A 154 -27.41 -8.34 6.05
N VAL A 155 -28.38 -7.57 6.55
CA VAL A 155 -29.75 -8.04 6.78
C VAL A 155 -30.45 -8.40 5.47
N THR A 156 -30.18 -7.66 4.39
CA THR A 156 -30.72 -7.96 3.05
C THR A 156 -30.15 -9.26 2.49
N VAL A 157 -28.85 -9.52 2.70
CA VAL A 157 -28.26 -10.80 2.28
C VAL A 157 -28.79 -11.95 3.13
N GLN A 158 -28.97 -11.73 4.43
CA GLN A 158 -29.54 -12.73 5.34
C GLN A 158 -30.99 -13.08 5.01
N SER A 159 -31.81 -12.12 4.55
CA SER A 159 -33.22 -12.37 4.23
C SER A 159 -33.39 -13.32 3.04
N PHE A 160 -32.45 -13.38 2.10
CA PHE A 160 -32.49 -14.38 1.03
C PHE A 160 -32.50 -15.81 1.59
N GLY A 161 -31.80 -16.08 2.70
CA GLY A 161 -31.73 -17.39 3.35
C GLY A 161 -33.06 -17.89 3.95
N TRP A 162 -34.13 -17.08 3.93
CA TRP A 162 -35.44 -17.45 4.48
C TRP A 162 -36.27 -18.27 3.50
N SER A 163 -35.95 -18.24 2.20
CA SER A 163 -36.62 -19.09 1.20
C SER A 163 -35.96 -20.46 1.06
N ASP A 164 -36.76 -21.52 0.93
CA ASP A 164 -36.23 -22.90 0.82
C ASP A 164 -35.33 -23.08 -0.42
N ARG A 165 -35.64 -22.38 -1.51
CA ARG A 165 -34.82 -22.35 -2.74
C ARG A 165 -33.46 -21.68 -2.56
N ALA A 166 -33.32 -20.77 -1.60
CA ALA A 166 -32.07 -20.06 -1.34
C ALA A 166 -31.24 -20.71 -0.22
N LYS A 167 -31.85 -21.41 0.73
CA LYS A 167 -31.14 -22.19 1.77
C LYS A 167 -30.08 -23.11 1.18
N VAL A 168 -30.41 -23.80 0.07
CA VAL A 168 -29.48 -24.68 -0.67
C VAL A 168 -28.33 -23.94 -1.37
N ARG A 169 -28.39 -22.60 -1.47
CA ARG A 169 -27.37 -21.76 -2.11
C ARG A 169 -26.68 -20.77 -1.16
N VAL A 170 -26.92 -20.89 0.15
CA VAL A 170 -26.35 -19.99 1.17
C VAL A 170 -24.82 -19.98 1.11
N ASP A 171 -24.18 -21.15 0.98
CA ASP A 171 -22.72 -21.25 0.92
C ASP A 171 -22.13 -20.57 -0.32
N SER A 172 -22.80 -20.73 -1.46
CA SER A 172 -22.42 -20.04 -2.70
C SER A 172 -22.54 -18.51 -2.55
N MET A 173 -23.60 -18.05 -1.91
CA MET A 173 -23.83 -16.62 -1.68
C MET A 173 -22.81 -16.06 -0.68
N ALA A 174 -22.54 -16.78 0.42
CA ALA A 174 -21.54 -16.42 1.42
C ALA A 174 -20.13 -16.34 0.80
N ARG A 175 -19.76 -17.28 -0.07
CA ARG A 175 -18.47 -17.27 -0.78
C ARG A 175 -18.23 -15.99 -1.57
N VAL A 176 -19.27 -15.41 -2.18
CA VAL A 176 -19.18 -14.16 -2.94
C VAL A 176 -19.31 -12.93 -2.04
N TYR A 177 -20.20 -13.00 -1.05
CA TYR A 177 -20.53 -11.87 -0.18
C TYR A 177 -19.43 -11.57 0.83
N GLN A 178 -18.92 -12.58 1.52
CA GLN A 178 -18.03 -12.39 2.66
C GLN A 178 -16.76 -11.61 2.28
N PRO A 179 -16.02 -11.91 1.19
CA PRO A 179 -14.85 -11.12 0.83
C PRO A 179 -15.17 -9.64 0.62
N ARG A 180 -16.29 -9.33 -0.02
CA ARG A 180 -16.77 -7.95 -0.22
C ARG A 180 -17.12 -7.31 1.11
N ARG A 181 -17.81 -8.03 1.99
CA ARG A 181 -18.20 -7.54 3.31
C ARG A 181 -17.00 -7.20 4.21
N HIS A 182 -15.94 -8.00 4.17
CA HIS A 182 -14.70 -7.73 4.91
C HIS A 182 -13.93 -6.52 4.35
N SER A 183 -14.08 -6.22 3.06
CA SER A 183 -13.49 -5.02 2.45
C SER A 183 -14.22 -3.72 2.83
N LEU A 184 -15.50 -3.80 3.22
CA LEU A 184 -16.30 -2.63 3.60
C LEU A 184 -15.95 -2.17 5.01
N LYS A 185 -15.48 -0.93 5.11
CA LYS A 185 -15.11 -0.28 6.37
C LYS A 185 -16.10 0.83 6.73
N PRO A 186 -16.54 0.92 7.98
CA PRO A 186 -17.41 2.00 8.42
C PRO A 186 -16.68 3.35 8.45
N GLN A 187 -15.37 3.36 8.70
CA GLN A 187 -14.60 4.60 8.87
C GLN A 187 -14.68 5.49 7.62
N SER A 188 -14.77 6.81 7.84
CA SER A 188 -14.63 7.79 6.77
C SER A 188 -13.22 7.71 6.18
N THR A 189 -13.15 7.78 4.85
CA THR A 189 -11.88 7.91 4.12
C THR A 189 -11.51 9.37 3.90
N VAL A 190 -12.44 10.31 4.07
CA VAL A 190 -12.19 11.73 3.80
C VAL A 190 -11.59 12.36 5.05
N ASP A 191 -10.47 13.05 4.87
CA ASP A 191 -9.75 13.79 5.90
C ASP A 191 -9.30 15.15 5.36
N THR A 192 -8.81 16.03 6.23
CA THR A 192 -8.29 17.36 5.90
C THR A 192 -7.25 17.33 4.78
N SER A 193 -6.39 16.31 4.73
CA SER A 193 -5.45 16.08 3.64
C SER A 193 -6.13 15.98 2.26
N ARG A 194 -7.26 15.26 2.17
CA ARG A 194 -8.05 15.16 0.92
C ARG A 194 -8.69 16.50 0.53
N LEU A 195 -9.06 17.33 1.51
CA LEU A 195 -9.56 18.67 1.22
C LEU A 195 -8.47 19.56 0.61
N LEU A 196 -7.24 19.49 1.13
CA LEU A 196 -6.10 20.26 0.60
C LEU A 196 -5.70 19.80 -0.80
N ALA A 197 -5.82 18.51 -1.08
CA ALA A 197 -5.58 17.94 -2.40
C ALA A 197 -6.73 18.20 -3.39
N ALA A 198 -7.92 18.58 -2.92
CA ALA A 198 -9.12 18.71 -3.75
C ALA A 198 -8.99 19.86 -4.77
N ARG A 199 -9.50 19.61 -5.97
CA ARG A 199 -9.51 20.54 -7.10
C ARG A 199 -10.93 20.96 -7.44
N GLU A 200 -11.06 22.07 -8.18
CA GLU A 200 -12.36 22.69 -8.50
C GLU A 200 -13.34 21.75 -9.21
N ASP A 201 -12.85 20.70 -9.87
CA ASP A 201 -13.67 19.65 -10.49
C ASP A 201 -14.56 18.91 -9.46
N VAL A 202 -14.09 18.72 -8.22
CA VAL A 202 -14.86 18.10 -7.14
C VAL A 202 -16.08 18.94 -6.76
N CYS A 203 -16.06 20.25 -7.01
CA CYS A 203 -17.21 21.13 -6.78
C CYS A 203 -18.31 20.96 -7.84
N ASN A 204 -18.01 20.31 -8.97
CA ASN A 204 -19.00 20.02 -10.00
C ASN A 204 -19.83 18.78 -9.63
N VAL A 205 -20.87 19.01 -8.81
CA VAL A 205 -21.78 17.94 -8.39
C VAL A 205 -22.77 17.61 -9.52
N VAL A 206 -22.49 16.54 -10.24
CA VAL A 206 -23.43 15.99 -11.23
C VAL A 206 -24.59 15.29 -10.52
N LYS A 207 -25.81 15.51 -11.00
CA LYS A 207 -27.00 14.83 -10.47
C LYS A 207 -26.81 13.32 -10.53
N THR A 208 -26.97 12.64 -9.39
CA THR A 208 -26.93 11.17 -9.31
C THR A 208 -28.07 10.50 -10.09
N SER A 209 -29.13 11.25 -10.42
CA SER A 209 -30.23 10.81 -11.27
C SER A 209 -29.96 10.94 -12.78
N SER A 210 -28.81 11.50 -13.19
CA SER A 210 -28.44 11.69 -14.60
C SER A 210 -28.39 10.39 -15.39
N GLY A 211 -28.68 10.45 -16.69
CA GLY A 211 -28.66 9.30 -17.59
C GLY A 211 -27.31 8.57 -17.60
N SER A 212 -26.20 9.32 -17.56
CA SER A 212 -24.83 8.77 -17.52
C SER A 212 -24.53 7.98 -16.24
N SER A 213 -25.11 8.37 -15.10
CA SER A 213 -24.98 7.61 -13.84
C SER A 213 -25.80 6.32 -13.87
N ARG A 214 -26.96 6.33 -14.56
CA ARG A 214 -27.83 5.15 -14.71
C ARG A 214 -27.26 4.12 -15.68
N GLU A 215 -26.58 4.55 -16.74
CA GLU A 215 -25.91 3.62 -17.68
C GLU A 215 -24.91 2.70 -16.98
N LYS A 216 -24.17 3.22 -15.99
CA LYS A 216 -23.20 2.45 -15.21
C LYS A 216 -23.82 1.51 -14.16
N THR A 217 -25.11 1.64 -13.89
CA THR A 217 -25.85 0.81 -12.93
C THR A 217 -26.93 -0.06 -13.59
N ALA A 218 -26.96 -0.08 -14.93
CA ALA A 218 -27.84 -0.93 -15.70
C ALA A 218 -27.44 -2.40 -15.51
N CYS A 219 -28.39 -3.21 -15.06
CA CYS A 219 -28.26 -4.66 -15.03
C CYS A 219 -29.58 -5.27 -15.50
N ALA A 220 -29.60 -6.59 -15.71
CA ALA A 220 -30.81 -7.29 -16.17
C ALA A 220 -32.04 -7.02 -15.28
N VAL A 221 -31.83 -6.67 -14.01
CA VAL A 221 -32.87 -6.33 -13.03
C VAL A 221 -33.30 -4.86 -13.09
N ASN A 222 -32.39 -3.94 -13.46
CA ASN A 222 -32.62 -2.49 -13.46
C ASN A 222 -32.77 -1.89 -14.87
N LYS A 223 -33.08 -2.70 -15.89
CA LYS A 223 -33.35 -2.19 -17.24
C LYS A 223 -34.64 -1.36 -17.24
N VAL A 224 -34.50 -0.04 -17.18
CA VAL A 224 -35.60 0.87 -17.50
C VAL A 224 -35.68 0.94 -19.02
N GLU A 225 -36.70 0.31 -19.59
CA GLU A 225 -37.04 0.39 -20.99
C GLU A 225 -37.23 1.88 -21.34
N ARG A 226 -36.41 2.43 -22.26
CA ARG A 226 -36.57 3.81 -22.76
C ARG A 226 -37.88 3.88 -23.55
N ARG A 227 -39.02 4.02 -22.87
CA ARG A 227 -40.18 4.63 -23.50
C ARG A 227 -39.93 6.13 -23.54
N LEU A 228 -39.64 6.60 -24.74
CA LEU A 228 -39.71 7.99 -25.19
C LEU A 228 -40.73 8.78 -24.37
N LEU A 229 -40.27 9.74 -23.58
CA LEU A 229 -41.06 10.91 -23.21
C LEU A 229 -40.10 12.05 -22.86
N CYS A 230 -40.19 13.07 -23.71
CA CYS A 230 -39.68 14.43 -23.56
C CYS A 230 -38.17 14.63 -23.81
N ALA A 231 -37.83 14.63 -25.10
CA ALA A 231 -36.98 15.69 -25.62
C ALA A 231 -37.73 17.02 -25.45
N LEU A 232 -37.16 17.96 -24.70
CA LEU A 232 -37.37 19.38 -24.98
C LEU A 232 -35.98 20.03 -25.02
N PRO A 233 -35.61 20.69 -26.12
CA PRO A 233 -34.36 21.42 -26.23
C PRO A 233 -34.44 22.71 -25.40
N TYR A 234 -33.41 22.96 -24.59
CA TYR A 234 -33.16 24.30 -24.06
C TYR A 234 -32.39 25.08 -25.12
N HIS A 235 -33.01 26.16 -25.60
CA HIS A 235 -32.35 27.29 -26.25
C HIS A 235 -31.45 28.03 -25.27
#